data_AF-A0A7W7B3R4-F1
#
_entry.id   AF-A0A7W7B3R4-F1
#
_cell.length_a   1.000
_cell.length_b   1.000
_cell.length_c   1.000
_cell.angle_alpha   90.00
_cell.angle_beta   90.00
_cell.angle_gamma   90.00
#
_symmetry.space_group_name_H-M   'P 1'
#
loop_
_entity.id
_entity.type
_entity.pdbx_description
1 polymer ?
#
loop_
_entity_poly.entity_id
_entity_poly.type
_entity_poly.pdbx_seq_one_letter_code
_entity_poly.pdbx_strand_id
1 'polypeptide(L)'
;MKRGTPGMCIVNPSLVPDIASLTGSQSEIMRRAGISWNSWIKVCGGLPIRLSVGRRFKDRVLARAHESECLRRRFPGGAEGGIDHVALDAAFLRPVAPALSADAIHLPPIRSVRRARQLLVGRYPAAAREAAAALS
;
A
#
# COMPACT_ATOMS: atom_id res chain seq x y z
N MET A 1 28.47 -1.90 -16.31
CA MET A 1 27.00 -2.05 -16.28
C MET A 1 26.38 -0.79 -15.67
N LYS A 2 25.65 0.02 -16.44
CA LYS A 2 24.87 1.13 -15.87
C LYS A 2 23.81 0.51 -14.95
N ARG A 3 23.87 0.77 -13.64
CA ARG A 3 22.78 0.41 -12.72
C ARG A 3 21.56 1.19 -13.20
N GLY A 4 20.63 0.51 -13.86
CA GLY A 4 19.35 1.11 -14.25
C GLY A 4 18.70 1.75 -13.03
N THR A 5 18.07 2.90 -13.21
CA THR A 5 17.34 3.59 -12.14
C THR A 5 16.38 2.58 -11.51
N PRO A 6 16.43 2.36 -10.18
CA PRO A 6 15.56 1.39 -9.55
C PRO A 6 14.11 1.76 -9.84
N GLY A 7 13.38 0.84 -10.47
CA GLY A 7 11.97 1.03 -10.79
C GLY A 7 11.19 1.40 -9.52
N MET A 8 10.22 2.30 -9.67
CA MET A 8 9.37 2.77 -8.57
C MET A 8 7.94 2.28 -8.78
N CYS A 9 7.20 2.09 -7.69
CA CYS A 9 5.79 1.73 -7.71
C CYS A 9 5.05 2.45 -6.57
N ILE A 10 3.72 2.50 -6.68
CA ILE A 10 2.82 2.91 -5.60
C ILE A 10 2.05 1.67 -5.17
N VAL A 11 1.94 1.42 -3.87
CA VAL A 11 0.92 0.48 -3.37
C VAL A 11 -0.42 1.15 -3.56
N ASN A 12 -1.39 0.45 -4.16
CA ASN A 12 -2.68 1.03 -4.46
C ASN A 12 -3.31 1.66 -3.20
N PRO A 13 -3.47 3.00 -3.15
CA PRO A 13 -3.85 3.65 -1.90
C PRO A 13 -5.22 3.23 -1.38
N SER A 14 -6.11 2.80 -2.27
CA SER A 14 -7.43 2.31 -1.87
C SER A 14 -7.36 1.01 -1.07
N LEU A 15 -6.31 0.20 -1.23
CA LEU A 15 -6.11 -1.08 -0.52
C LEU A 15 -5.43 -0.92 0.84
N VAL A 16 -4.79 0.22 1.10
CA VAL A 16 -4.04 0.45 2.34
C VAL A 16 -4.88 0.22 3.61
N PRO A 17 -6.15 0.65 3.69
CA PRO A 17 -7.02 0.36 4.83
C PRO A 17 -7.20 -1.14 5.06
N ASP A 18 -7.44 -1.91 3.99
CA ASP A 18 -7.75 -3.33 4.04
C ASP A 18 -6.56 -4.20 4.45
N ILE A 19 -5.34 -3.73 4.19
CA ILE A 19 -4.08 -4.43 4.51
C ILE A 19 -3.41 -3.90 5.78
N ALA A 20 -3.87 -2.78 6.35
CA ALA A 20 -3.21 -2.14 7.48
C ALA A 20 -3.13 -3.07 8.70
N SER A 21 -4.19 -3.82 8.99
CA SER A 21 -4.25 -4.81 10.09
C SER A 21 -3.18 -5.90 9.96
N LEU A 22 -2.82 -6.28 8.74
CA LEU A 22 -1.80 -7.31 8.46
C LEU A 22 -0.37 -6.81 8.77
N THR A 23 -0.16 -5.50 8.78
CA THR A 23 1.16 -4.89 9.02
C THR A 23 1.53 -4.79 10.50
N GLY A 24 0.53 -4.78 11.39
CA GLY A 24 0.71 -4.63 12.83
C GLY A 24 1.19 -3.24 13.25
N SER A 25 1.81 -3.18 14.42
CA SER A 25 2.37 -1.94 14.99
C SER A 25 3.72 -1.57 14.37
N GLN A 26 4.24 -0.38 14.71
CA GLN A 26 5.55 0.11 14.23
C GLN A 26 6.71 -0.87 14.52
N SER A 27 6.70 -1.55 15.68
CA SER A 27 7.73 -2.51 16.06
C SER A 27 7.60 -3.85 15.33
N GLU A 28 6.43 -4.14 14.77
CA GLU A 28 6.14 -5.42 14.10
C GLU A 28 6.30 -5.34 12.58
N ILE A 29 6.24 -4.14 12.01
CA ILE A 29 6.11 -3.97 10.56
C ILE A 29 7.23 -4.62 9.75
N MET A 30 8.47 -4.57 10.25
CA MET A 30 9.59 -5.21 9.56
C MET A 30 9.42 -6.74 9.55
N ARG A 31 8.90 -7.31 10.63
CA ARG A 31 8.68 -8.76 10.77
C ARG A 31 7.48 -9.22 9.95
N ARG A 32 6.36 -8.50 10.04
CA ARG A 32 5.07 -8.87 9.43
C ARG A 32 4.98 -8.52 7.95
N ALA A 33 5.43 -7.32 7.57
CA ALA A 33 5.29 -6.77 6.22
C ALA A 33 6.60 -6.77 5.42
N GLY A 34 7.74 -7.04 6.04
CA GLY A 34 9.04 -7.09 5.35
C GLY A 34 9.58 -5.74 4.89
N ILE A 35 8.98 -4.63 5.33
CA ILE A 35 9.35 -3.26 4.96
C ILE A 35 9.64 -2.40 6.19
N SER A 36 10.42 -1.33 6.00
CA SER A 36 10.68 -0.38 7.08
C SER A 36 9.45 0.48 7.40
N TRP A 37 9.38 1.00 8.62
CA TRP A 37 8.35 1.97 9.02
C TRP A 37 8.29 3.20 8.11
N ASN A 38 9.45 3.69 7.64
CA ASN A 38 9.51 4.79 6.67
C ASN A 38 8.84 4.43 5.33
N SER A 39 9.02 3.18 4.86
CA SER A 39 8.35 2.71 3.64
C SER A 39 6.84 2.61 3.85
N TRP A 40 6.41 2.18 5.03
CA TRP A 40 4.99 2.14 5.38
C TRP A 40 4.34 3.53 5.45
N ILE A 41 5.04 4.53 6.00
CA ILE A 41 4.57 5.92 5.98
C ILE A 41 4.35 6.39 4.53
N LYS A 42 5.26 6.04 3.61
CA LYS A 42 5.10 6.36 2.18
C LYS A 42 3.88 5.65 1.57
N VAL A 43 3.70 4.36 1.86
CA VAL A 43 2.52 3.59 1.43
C VAL A 43 1.23 4.25 1.93
N CYS A 44 1.15 4.62 3.20
CA CYS A 44 0.01 5.34 3.78
C CYS A 44 -0.29 6.70 3.12
N GLY A 45 0.72 7.32 2.50
CA GLY A 45 0.59 8.58 1.79
C GLY A 45 0.39 8.45 0.28
N GLY A 46 0.25 7.21 -0.24
CA GLY A 46 0.19 6.96 -1.67
C GLY A 46 1.45 7.41 -2.42
N LEU A 47 2.61 7.35 -1.76
CA LEU A 47 3.88 7.82 -2.32
C LEU A 47 4.68 6.69 -2.97
N PRO A 48 5.51 7.02 -3.97
CA PRO A 48 6.40 6.05 -4.60
C PRO A 48 7.36 5.39 -3.61
N ILE A 49 7.48 4.07 -3.73
CA ILE A 49 8.50 3.23 -3.11
C ILE A 49 9.27 2.47 -4.20
N ARG A 50 10.44 1.93 -3.86
CA ARG A 50 11.18 1.07 -4.79
C ARG A 50 10.36 -0.17 -5.11
N LEU A 51 10.36 -0.59 -6.36
CA LEU A 51 9.62 -1.77 -6.84
C LEU A 51 10.00 -3.04 -6.07
N SER A 52 11.28 -3.21 -5.73
CA SER A 52 11.73 -4.35 -4.91
C SER A 52 11.12 -4.36 -3.51
N VAL A 53 10.89 -3.18 -2.92
CA VAL A 53 10.21 -3.04 -1.61
C VAL A 53 8.72 -3.33 -1.77
N GLY A 54 8.08 -2.81 -2.83
CA GLY A 54 6.68 -3.05 -3.14
C GLY A 54 6.37 -4.53 -3.38
N ARG A 55 7.21 -5.24 -4.14
CA ARG A 55 7.08 -6.69 -4.39
C ARG A 55 7.18 -7.49 -3.10
N ARG A 56 8.23 -7.25 -2.30
CA ARG A 56 8.39 -7.91 -1.00
C ARG A 56 7.18 -7.70 -0.09
N PHE A 57 6.65 -6.48 -0.07
CA PHE A 57 5.46 -6.17 0.72
C PHE A 57 4.23 -6.92 0.19
N LYS A 58 4.01 -6.91 -1.13
CA LYS A 58 2.95 -7.65 -1.80
C LYS A 58 2.98 -9.13 -1.43
N ASP A 59 4.14 -9.78 -1.57
CA ASP A 59 4.29 -11.21 -1.28
C ASP A 59 3.92 -11.55 0.18
N ARG A 60 4.33 -10.69 1.13
CA ARG A 60 4.01 -10.86 2.56
C ARG A 60 2.53 -10.66 2.87
N VAL A 61 1.88 -9.71 2.20
CA VAL A 61 0.44 -9.48 2.37
C VAL A 61 -0.37 -10.59 1.74
N LEU A 62 -0.04 -11.01 0.52
CA LEU A 62 -0.74 -12.10 -0.19
C LEU A 62 -0.69 -13.41 0.60
N ALA A 63 0.47 -13.75 1.18
CA ALA A 63 0.62 -14.95 2.02
C ALA A 63 -0.29 -14.94 3.26
N ARG A 64 -0.71 -13.76 3.72
CA ARG A 64 -1.53 -13.56 4.92
C ARG A 64 -2.91 -12.98 4.61
N ALA A 65 -3.30 -12.93 3.34
CA ALA A 65 -4.53 -12.26 2.92
C ALA A 65 -5.77 -12.88 3.60
N HIS A 66 -5.74 -14.20 3.82
CA HIS A 66 -6.79 -14.95 4.50
C HIS A 66 -7.07 -14.48 5.94
N GLU A 67 -6.11 -13.82 6.60
CA GLU A 67 -6.29 -13.22 7.93
C GLU A 67 -7.14 -11.94 7.89
N SER A 68 -7.33 -11.31 6.72
CA SER A 68 -8.09 -10.07 6.58
C SER A 68 -9.50 -10.32 6.04
N GLU A 69 -10.49 -10.05 6.87
CA GLU A 69 -11.89 -10.07 6.43
C GLU A 69 -12.18 -8.96 5.41
N CYS A 70 -11.57 -7.78 5.54
CA CYS A 70 -11.73 -6.69 4.58
C CYS A 70 -11.29 -7.09 3.18
N LEU A 71 -10.16 -7.81 3.06
CA LEU A 71 -9.71 -8.32 1.76
C LEU A 71 -10.66 -9.37 1.20
N ARG A 72 -11.21 -10.26 2.05
CA ARG A 72 -12.22 -11.24 1.63
C ARG A 72 -13.49 -10.59 1.09
N ARG A 73 -13.95 -9.49 1.71
CA ARG A 73 -15.11 -8.73 1.22
C ARG A 73 -14.81 -8.00 -0.09
N ARG A 74 -13.61 -7.44 -0.24
CA ARG A 74 -13.23 -6.64 -1.41
C ARG A 74 -12.87 -7.46 -2.65
N PHE A 75 -12.28 -8.63 -2.45
CA PHE A 75 -11.87 -9.56 -3.50
C PHE A 75 -12.50 -10.92 -3.25
N PRO A 76 -13.84 -11.05 -3.40
CA PRO A 76 -14.51 -12.31 -3.15
C PRO A 76 -14.01 -13.38 -4.12
N GLY A 77 -13.61 -14.53 -3.58
CA GLY A 77 -13.33 -15.73 -4.36
C GLY A 77 -14.61 -16.34 -4.97
N GLY A 78 -14.43 -17.39 -5.78
CA GLY A 78 -15.53 -18.11 -6.42
C GLY A 78 -16.42 -18.90 -5.47
N ALA A 79 -17.09 -19.94 -5.99
CA ALA A 79 -18.18 -20.66 -5.31
C ALA A 79 -17.82 -21.28 -3.94
N GLU A 80 -16.55 -21.56 -3.65
CA GLU A 80 -16.09 -22.10 -2.36
C GLU A 80 -15.78 -21.01 -1.31
N GLY A 81 -16.00 -19.73 -1.66
CA GLY A 81 -15.62 -18.59 -0.85
C GLY A 81 -14.11 -18.31 -0.89
N GLY A 82 -13.65 -17.40 -0.02
CA GLY A 82 -12.24 -17.03 0.06
C GLY A 82 -11.89 -15.74 -0.68
N ILE A 83 -10.62 -15.58 -1.05
CA ILE A 83 -10.07 -14.37 -1.69
C ILE A 83 -9.70 -14.69 -3.13
N ASP A 84 -10.12 -13.85 -4.07
CA ASP A 84 -9.56 -13.84 -5.42
C ASP A 84 -8.13 -13.28 -5.37
N HIS A 85 -7.17 -14.20 -5.24
CA HIS A 85 -5.75 -13.88 -5.16
C HIS A 85 -5.21 -13.28 -6.46
N VAL A 86 -5.81 -13.59 -7.62
CA VAL A 86 -5.38 -13.04 -8.92
C VAL A 86 -5.80 -11.57 -9.01
N ALA A 87 -7.05 -11.26 -8.66
CA ALA A 87 -7.53 -9.89 -8.63
C ALA A 87 -6.79 -9.04 -7.58
N LEU A 88 -6.53 -9.60 -6.39
CA LEU A 88 -5.76 -8.92 -5.35
C LEU A 88 -4.30 -8.65 -5.80
N ASP A 89 -3.63 -9.63 -6.41
CA ASP A 89 -2.26 -9.46 -6.92
C ASP A 89 -2.18 -8.34 -7.97
N ALA A 90 -3.11 -8.37 -8.94
CA ALA A 90 -3.20 -7.38 -10.01
C ALA A 90 -3.50 -5.97 -9.50
N ALA A 91 -4.31 -5.84 -8.45
CA ALA A 91 -4.70 -4.55 -7.88
C ALA A 91 -3.65 -3.96 -6.92
N PHE A 92 -2.65 -4.73 -6.49
CA PHE A 92 -1.78 -4.36 -5.36
C PHE A 92 -0.82 -3.21 -5.67
N LEU A 93 -0.12 -3.28 -6.80
CA LEU A 93 0.90 -2.30 -7.19
C LEU A 93 0.44 -1.52 -8.43
N ARG A 94 0.62 -0.20 -8.38
CA ARG A 94 0.35 0.72 -9.48
C ARG A 94 1.66 1.30 -10.02
N PRO A 95 1.74 1.55 -11.34
CA PRO A 95 2.86 2.29 -11.90
C PRO A 95 2.89 3.73 -11.37
N VAL A 96 4.09 4.31 -11.28
CA VAL A 96 4.25 5.72 -10.92
C VAL A 96 4.01 6.56 -12.16
N ALA A 97 2.97 7.41 -12.15
CA ALA A 97 2.77 8.37 -13.22
C ALA A 97 3.94 9.38 -13.23
N PRO A 98 4.44 9.82 -14.41
CA PRO A 98 5.57 10.74 -14.50
C PRO A 98 5.40 12.03 -13.66
N ALA A 99 4.19 12.59 -13.62
CA ALA A 99 3.87 13.79 -12.84
C ALA A 99 4.06 13.60 -11.32
N LEU A 100 3.73 12.42 -10.78
CA LEU A 100 3.89 12.11 -9.35
C LEU A 100 5.37 12.01 -8.93
N SER A 101 6.26 11.75 -9.89
CA SER A 101 7.70 11.67 -9.63
C SER A 101 8.31 13.05 -9.37
N ALA A 102 7.77 14.12 -9.97
CA ALA A 102 8.24 15.49 -9.76
C ALA A 102 7.75 16.05 -8.43
N ASP A 103 6.47 15.87 -8.11
CA ASP A 103 5.86 16.37 -6.86
C ASP A 103 6.40 15.69 -5.59
N ALA A 104 6.94 14.47 -5.71
CA ALA A 104 7.52 13.77 -4.57
C ALA A 104 8.81 14.43 -4.06
N ILE A 105 9.49 15.21 -4.90
CA ILE A 105 10.77 15.87 -4.59
C ILE A 105 10.57 17.05 -3.63
N HIS A 106 9.39 17.69 -3.66
CA HIS A 106 9.09 18.89 -2.88
C HIS A 106 8.27 18.64 -1.61
N LEU A 107 7.98 17.38 -1.27
CA LEU A 107 7.18 17.09 -0.09
C LEU A 107 7.99 17.31 1.20
N PRO A 108 7.39 17.97 2.21
CA PRO A 108 8.00 18.04 3.53
C PRO A 108 8.18 16.63 4.10
N PRO A 109 9.18 16.40 4.98
CA PRO A 109 9.43 15.08 5.55
C PRO A 109 8.19 14.52 6.26
N ILE A 110 7.60 13.48 5.69
CA ILE A 110 6.49 12.77 6.31
C ILE A 110 7.09 11.79 7.32
N ARG A 111 6.98 12.13 8.60
CA ARG A 111 7.54 11.34 9.71
C ARG A 111 6.49 10.55 10.48
N SER A 112 5.23 10.59 10.07
CA SER A 112 4.14 9.88 10.74
C SER A 112 3.03 9.45 9.79
N VAL A 113 2.34 8.35 10.14
CA VAL A 113 1.17 7.84 9.40
C VAL A 113 0.06 8.89 9.34
N ARG A 114 -0.16 9.65 10.42
CA ARG A 114 -1.16 10.73 10.45
C ARG A 114 -0.93 11.76 9.34
N ARG A 115 0.30 12.27 9.21
CA ARG A 115 0.64 13.24 8.15
C ARG A 115 0.57 12.61 6.76
N ALA A 116 0.97 11.34 6.63
CA ALA A 116 0.85 10.62 5.36
C ALA A 116 -0.61 10.55 4.88
N ARG A 117 -1.53 10.20 5.77
CA ARG A 117 -2.97 10.13 5.45
C ARG A 117 -3.55 11.49 5.08
N GLN A 118 -3.13 12.57 5.75
CA GLN A 118 -3.54 13.93 5.37
C GLN A 118 -3.11 14.29 3.95
N LEU A 119 -1.89 13.91 3.56
CA LEU A 119 -1.40 14.10 2.19
C LEU A 119 -2.15 13.22 1.18
N LEU A 120 -2.54 12.01 1.58
CA LEU A 120 -3.33 11.13 0.74
C LEU A 120 -4.68 11.75 0.37
N VAL A 121 -5.37 12.38 1.33
CA VAL A 121 -6.65 13.09 1.10
C VAL A 121 -6.50 14.15 0.00
N GLY A 122 -5.41 14.92 0.04
CA GLY A 122 -5.14 15.96 -0.97
C GLY A 122 -4.80 15.42 -2.36
N ARG A 123 -4.19 14.23 -2.46
CA ARG A 123 -3.75 13.65 -3.75
C ARG A 123 -4.73 12.66 -4.37
N TYR A 124 -5.51 11.95 -3.55
CA TYR A 124 -6.43 10.91 -3.98
C TYR A 124 -7.74 11.01 -3.19
N PRO A 125 -8.60 12.01 -3.49
CA PRO A 125 -9.82 12.24 -2.73
C PRO A 125 -10.78 11.03 -2.76
N ALA A 126 -10.83 10.29 -3.87
CA ALA A 126 -11.63 9.05 -3.97
C ALA A 126 -11.09 7.93 -3.07
N ALA A 127 -9.78 7.66 -3.09
CA ALA A 127 -9.17 6.62 -2.24
C ALA A 127 -9.23 6.97 -0.74
N ALA A 128 -9.17 8.26 -0.41
CA ALA A 128 -9.29 8.71 0.97
C ALA A 128 -10.72 8.57 1.52
N ARG A 129 -11.75 8.74 0.68
CA ARG A 129 -13.16 8.49 1.07
C ARG A 129 -13.42 7.01 1.34
N GLU A 130 -12.87 6.11 0.52
CA GLU A 130 -12.94 4.65 0.77
C GLU A 130 -12.22 4.28 2.08
N ALA A 131 -11.06 4.88 2.35
CA ALA A 131 -10.31 4.65 3.58
C ALA A 131 -11.00 5.14 4.85
N ALA A 132 -11.76 6.23 4.76
CA ALA A 132 -12.54 6.76 5.88
C ALA A 132 -13.78 5.89 6.17
N ALA A 133 -14.44 5.38 5.12
CA ALA A 133 -15.62 4.53 5.24
C ALA A 133 -15.32 3.16 5.89
N ALA A 134 -14.10 2.62 5.71
CA ALA A 134 -13.70 1.34 6.30
C ALA A 134 -13.40 1.39 7.81
N LEU A 135 -13.46 2.57 8.44
CA LEU A 135 -13.17 2.80 9.87
C LEU A 135 -14.39 3.29 10.67
N SER A 136 -15.56 3.40 10.03
CA SER A 136 -16.86 3.71 10.66
C SER A 136 -17.68 2.44 10.81
#